data_AF-A0A7W6SUC8-F1
#
_entry.id   AF-A0A7W6SUC8-F1
#
_cell.length_a   1.000
_cell.length_b   1.000
_cell.length_c   1.000
_cell.angle_alpha   90.00
_cell.angle_beta   90.00
_cell.angle_gamma   90.00
#
_symmetry.space_group_name_H-M   'P 1'
#
loop_
_entity.id
_entity.type
_entity.pdbx_description
1 polymer ?
#
loop_
_entity_poly.entity_id
_entity_poly.type
_entity_poly.pdbx_seq_one_letter_code
_entity_poly.pdbx_strand_id
1 'polypeptide(L)'
;MIVFSMGQQTAQDTFWTIYHELDAGRRPLVGEPTDALFENVAAVLLPVSLQLYRSHLGWSRWFYGNDEFECLQVAYPDRDGHFPRAAEATAEARAAQPHLTEGNWLGRRKVP
;
A
#
# COMPACT_ATOMS: atom_id res chain seq x y z
N MET A 1 1.60 7.81 0.47
CA MET A 1 1.38 6.38 0.73
C MET A 1 0.20 6.22 1.69
N ILE A 2 -0.57 5.14 1.58
CA ILE A 2 -1.75 4.82 2.42
C ILE A 2 -1.54 3.44 3.06
N VAL A 3 -1.91 3.30 4.34
CA VAL A 3 -1.99 2.02 5.05
C VAL A 3 -3.31 1.96 5.83
N PHE A 4 -3.93 0.79 5.91
CA PHE A 4 -5.19 0.57 6.62
C PHE A 4 -5.02 -0.41 7.77
N SER A 5 -5.93 -0.36 8.75
CA SER A 5 -6.03 -1.33 9.84
C SER A 5 -4.75 -1.60 10.63
N MET A 6 -3.90 -0.57 10.71
CA MET A 6 -2.63 -0.59 11.44
C MET A 6 -2.69 0.40 12.61
N GLY A 7 -2.08 0.03 13.74
CA GLY A 7 -1.93 0.94 14.87
C GLY A 7 -1.10 2.16 14.48
N GLN A 8 -1.41 3.33 15.05
CA GLN A 8 -0.79 4.60 14.65
C GLN A 8 0.75 4.57 14.72
N GLN A 9 1.32 4.01 15.80
CA GLN A 9 2.76 3.91 15.95
C GLN A 9 3.38 3.02 14.86
N THR A 10 2.83 1.82 14.64
CA THR A 10 3.30 0.92 13.58
C THR A 10 3.19 1.54 12.19
N ALA A 11 2.14 2.33 11.93
CA ALA A 11 2.00 3.06 10.67
C ALA A 11 3.10 4.12 10.51
N GLN A 12 3.40 4.88 11.56
CA GLN A 12 4.50 5.85 11.56
C GLN A 12 5.87 5.18 11.36
N ASP A 13 6.13 4.07 12.04
CA ASP A 13 7.35 3.30 11.87
C ASP A 13 7.48 2.79 10.42
N THR A 14 6.37 2.31 9.83
CA THR A 14 6.33 1.89 8.42
C THR A 14 6.67 3.05 7.47
N PHE A 15 6.12 4.24 7.72
CA PHE A 15 6.44 5.44 6.94
C PHE A 15 7.92 5.84 7.09
N TRP A 16 8.50 5.66 8.27
CA TRP A 16 9.91 5.95 8.52
C TRP A 16 10.83 4.94 7.83
N THR A 17 10.51 3.66 7.89
CA THR A 17 11.25 2.60 7.21
C THR A 17 11.29 2.82 5.70
N ILE A 18 10.13 3.07 5.06
CA ILE A 18 10.11 3.34 3.62
C ILE A 18 10.88 4.61 3.27
N TYR A 19 10.82 5.64 4.12
CA TYR A 19 11.60 6.86 3.91
C TYR A 19 13.11 6.56 3.89
N HIS A 20 13.60 5.77 4.84
CA HIS A 20 15.02 5.35 4.87
C HIS A 20 15.44 4.51 3.68
N GLU A 21 14.58 3.60 3.22
CA GLU A 21 14.84 2.82 2.01
C GLU A 21 15.00 3.75 0.80
N LEU A 22 14.07 4.71 0.64
CA LEU A 22 14.12 5.68 -0.44
C LEU A 22 15.34 6.61 -0.37
N ASP A 23 15.68 7.08 0.83
CA ASP A 23 16.86 7.93 1.07
C ASP A 23 18.16 7.19 0.74
N ALA A 24 18.22 5.89 1.03
CA ALA A 24 19.33 5.01 0.67
C ALA A 24 19.30 4.56 -0.81
N GLY A 25 18.40 5.10 -1.64
CA GLY A 25 18.27 4.79 -3.06
C GLY A 25 17.61 3.43 -3.36
N ARG A 26 17.10 2.73 -2.34
CA ARG A 26 16.37 1.46 -2.50
C ARG A 26 14.89 1.74 -2.70
N ARG A 27 14.36 1.35 -3.84
CA ARG A 27 12.94 1.49 -4.17
C ARG A 27 12.33 0.10 -4.27
N PRO A 28 11.48 -0.31 -3.32
CA PRO A 28 10.81 -1.60 -3.42
C PRO A 28 9.96 -1.66 -4.69
N LEU A 29 9.94 -2.83 -5.33
CA LEU A 29 9.24 -3.00 -6.60
C LEU A 29 7.73 -2.93 -6.40
N VAL A 30 7.09 -2.02 -7.14
CA VAL A 30 5.63 -1.89 -7.13
C VAL A 30 5.00 -3.15 -7.69
N GLY A 31 4.05 -3.68 -6.94
CA GLY A 31 3.35 -4.91 -7.24
C GLY A 31 4.01 -6.13 -6.61
N GLU A 32 5.31 -6.17 -6.35
CA GLU A 32 5.96 -7.41 -5.87
C GLU A 32 5.98 -7.52 -4.34
N PRO A 33 6.04 -8.75 -3.78
CA PRO A 33 6.27 -8.93 -2.34
C PRO A 33 7.63 -8.36 -1.96
N THR A 34 7.69 -7.66 -0.83
CA THR A 34 8.91 -7.12 -0.26
C THR A 34 8.91 -7.27 1.25
N ASP A 35 10.06 -7.62 1.81
CA ASP A 35 10.36 -7.64 3.24
C ASP A 35 10.93 -6.30 3.74
N ALA A 36 11.09 -5.31 2.86
CA ALA A 36 11.70 -4.02 3.18
C ALA A 36 10.86 -3.17 4.17
N LEU A 37 9.58 -3.50 4.36
CA LEU A 37 8.68 -2.73 5.23
C LEU A 37 8.49 -3.35 6.62
N PHE A 38 8.46 -4.68 6.72
CA PHE A 38 8.18 -5.39 7.96
C PHE A 38 9.17 -6.54 8.15
N GLU A 39 9.62 -6.71 9.38
CA GLU A 39 10.41 -7.88 9.75
C GLU A 39 9.52 -9.13 9.71
N ASN A 40 9.96 -10.16 8.96
CA ASN A 40 9.33 -11.48 8.88
C ASN A 40 7.92 -11.53 8.23
N VAL A 41 7.43 -10.42 7.67
CA VAL A 41 6.14 -10.39 6.96
C VAL A 41 6.32 -9.68 5.63
N ALA A 42 5.95 -10.34 4.53
CA ALA A 42 5.99 -9.70 3.22
C ALA A 42 4.86 -8.66 3.10
N ALA A 43 5.20 -7.48 2.61
CA ALA A 43 4.27 -6.46 2.18
C ALA A 43 4.21 -6.41 0.64
N VAL A 44 3.16 -5.80 0.10
CA VAL A 44 3.09 -5.45 -1.32
C VAL A 44 2.71 -3.97 -1.41
N LEU A 45 3.45 -3.24 -2.24
CA LEU A 45 3.12 -1.86 -2.59
C LEU A 45 2.30 -1.82 -3.87
N LEU A 46 1.16 -1.15 -3.84
CA LEU A 46 0.23 -1.12 -4.96
C LEU A 46 -0.17 0.30 -5.32
N PRO A 47 -0.28 0.66 -6.61
CA PRO A 47 -0.68 2.00 -7.01
C PRO A 47 -2.15 2.25 -6.65
N VAL A 48 -2.41 3.40 -6.03
CA VAL A 48 -3.76 3.88 -5.76
C VAL A 48 -4.33 4.48 -7.05
N SER A 49 -5.55 4.10 -7.42
CA SER A 49 -6.27 4.67 -8.55
C SER A 49 -6.46 6.17 -8.37
N LEU A 50 -6.22 6.95 -9.43
CA LEU A 50 -6.51 8.38 -9.47
C LEU A 50 -7.99 8.67 -9.16
N GLN A 51 -8.90 7.76 -9.52
CA GLN A 51 -10.34 7.90 -9.23
C GLN A 51 -10.63 7.91 -7.72
N LEU A 52 -9.73 7.34 -6.91
CA LEU A 52 -9.84 7.25 -5.46
C LEU A 52 -9.04 8.33 -4.71
N TYR A 53 -8.31 9.20 -5.43
CA TYR A 53 -7.56 10.30 -4.82
C TYR A 53 -8.50 11.28 -4.13
N ARG A 54 -9.65 11.59 -4.74
CA ARG A 54 -10.62 12.51 -4.14
C ARG A 54 -11.12 12.03 -2.78
N SER A 55 -11.35 10.72 -2.62
CA SER A 55 -11.91 10.15 -1.39
C SER A 55 -10.86 9.93 -0.30
N HIS A 56 -9.59 9.74 -0.64
CA HIS A 56 -8.56 9.34 0.33
C HIS A 56 -7.42 10.35 0.52
N LEU A 57 -7.21 11.27 -0.44
CA LEU A 57 -6.00 12.11 -0.50
C LEU A 57 -6.32 13.61 -0.60
N GLY A 58 -7.49 14.04 -0.11
CA GLY A 58 -7.95 15.44 -0.21
C GLY A 58 -6.92 16.47 0.24
N TRP A 59 -6.25 16.24 1.37
CA TRP A 59 -5.20 17.12 1.89
C TRP A 59 -3.96 17.17 0.99
N SER A 60 -3.48 16.02 0.51
CA SER A 60 -2.33 15.95 -0.40
C SER A 60 -2.64 16.69 -1.70
N ARG A 61 -3.84 16.51 -2.26
CA ARG A 61 -4.28 17.21 -3.47
C ARG A 61 -4.34 18.72 -3.27
N TRP A 62 -4.85 19.18 -2.12
CA TRP A 62 -4.85 20.60 -1.77
C TRP A 62 -3.43 21.15 -1.65
N PHE A 63 -2.54 20.43 -0.98
CA PHE A 63 -1.15 20.84 -0.76
C PHE A 63 -0.34 20.92 -2.06
N TYR A 64 -0.45 19.90 -2.93
CA TYR A 64 0.26 19.86 -4.20
C TYR A 64 -0.44 20.62 -5.33
N GLY A 65 -1.72 20.97 -5.15
CA GLY A 65 -2.51 21.71 -6.13
C GLY A 65 -2.91 20.91 -7.38
N ASN A 66 -2.59 19.61 -7.46
CA ASN A 66 -2.90 18.74 -8.59
C ASN A 66 -3.01 17.26 -8.14
N ASP A 67 -3.23 16.36 -9.11
CA ASP A 67 -3.28 14.90 -8.93
C ASP A 67 -2.03 14.21 -9.51
N GLU A 68 -1.00 14.97 -9.91
CA GLU A 68 0.23 14.51 -10.58
C GLU A 68 1.28 14.02 -9.59
N PHE A 69 0.85 13.25 -8.59
CA PHE A 69 1.72 12.61 -7.62
C PHE A 69 1.39 11.13 -7.48
N GLU A 70 2.43 10.31 -7.34
CA GLU A 70 2.25 8.87 -7.13
C GLU A 70 1.85 8.61 -5.67
N CYS A 71 0.83 7.78 -5.49
CA CYS A 71 0.45 7.28 -4.19
C CYS A 71 0.35 5.76 -4.22
N LEU A 72 1.08 5.12 -3.31
CA LEU A 72 1.04 3.68 -3.11
C LEU A 72 0.22 3.33 -1.87
N GLN A 73 -0.52 2.23 -1.93
CA GLN A 73 -1.09 1.55 -0.78
C GLN A 73 -0.14 0.43 -0.35
N VAL A 74 0.11 0.33 0.96
CA VAL A 74 0.75 -0.85 1.55
C VAL A 74 -0.32 -1.88 1.86
N ALA A 75 -0.10 -3.09 1.36
CA ALA A 75 -0.88 -4.26 1.68
C ALA A 75 -0.02 -5.27 2.44
N TYR A 76 -0.59 -5.89 3.46
CA TYR A 76 0.07 -6.93 4.24
C TYR A 76 -0.90 -8.07 4.55
N PRO A 77 -0.41 -9.30 4.72
CA PRO A 77 -1.24 -10.46 4.99
C PRO A 77 -1.81 -10.45 6.42
N ASP A 78 -2.82 -11.27 6.64
CA ASP A 78 -3.26 -11.64 7.99
C ASP A 78 -2.25 -12.55 8.71
N ARG A 79 -2.61 -13.00 9.91
CA ARG A 79 -1.75 -13.88 10.73
C ARG A 79 -1.50 -15.26 10.10
N ASP A 80 -2.36 -15.68 9.18
CA ASP A 80 -2.24 -16.95 8.46
C ASP A 80 -1.46 -16.79 7.14
N GLY A 81 -0.97 -15.58 6.85
CA GLY A 81 -0.18 -15.27 5.66
C GLY A 81 -1.04 -14.95 4.43
N HIS A 82 -2.35 -14.79 4.58
CA HIS A 82 -3.24 -14.49 3.44
C HIS A 82 -3.39 -12.98 3.24
N PHE A 83 -3.08 -12.53 2.02
CA PHE A 83 -3.33 -11.15 1.63
C PHE A 83 -4.82 -10.84 1.51
N PRO A 84 -5.27 -9.59 1.72
CA PRO A 84 -6.70 -9.22 1.72
C PRO A 84 -7.50 -9.58 0.46
N ARG A 85 -6.85 -9.89 -0.66
CA ARG A 85 -7.52 -10.29 -1.91
C ARG A 85 -7.15 -11.71 -2.38
N ALA A 86 -6.39 -12.46 -1.59
CA ALA A 86 -6.19 -13.90 -1.80
C ALA A 86 -7.53 -14.64 -1.73
N ALA A 87 -7.62 -15.85 -2.29
CA ALA A 87 -8.87 -16.61 -2.28
C ALA A 87 -9.27 -16.99 -0.83
N GLU A 88 -8.27 -17.25 -0.02
CA GLU A 88 -8.30 -17.72 1.36
C GLU A 88 -8.58 -16.60 2.37
N ALA A 89 -8.54 -15.34 1.93
CA ALA A 89 -8.71 -14.19 2.81
C ALA A 89 -10.12 -14.15 3.43
N THR A 90 -10.16 -13.96 4.76
CA THR A 90 -11.42 -13.81 5.50
C THR A 90 -12.16 -12.54 5.10
N ALA A 91 -13.45 -12.48 5.43
CA ALA A 91 -14.27 -11.28 5.18
C ALA A 91 -13.72 -10.08 5.98
N GLU A 92 -13.26 -10.32 7.20
CA GLU A 92 -12.65 -9.33 8.06
C GLU A 92 -11.36 -8.77 7.45
N ALA A 93 -10.47 -9.62 6.94
CA ALA A 93 -9.23 -9.20 6.28
C ALA A 93 -9.50 -8.37 5.01
N ARG A 94 -10.49 -8.79 4.21
CA ARG A 94 -10.96 -8.07 3.01
C ARG A 94 -11.52 -6.68 3.33
N ALA A 95 -12.26 -6.57 4.44
CA ALA A 95 -12.87 -5.31 4.88
C ALA A 95 -11.85 -4.37 5.53
N ALA A 96 -10.90 -4.91 6.29
CA ALA A 96 -9.83 -4.18 6.94
C ALA A 96 -8.95 -3.41 5.93
N GLN A 97 -8.64 -4.04 4.80
CA GLN A 97 -7.79 -3.44 3.77
C GLN A 97 -8.55 -3.35 2.43
N PRO A 98 -9.22 -2.22 2.14
CA PRO A 98 -9.92 -2.00 0.88
C PRO A 98 -8.94 -2.04 -0.30
N HIS A 99 -9.40 -2.50 -1.47
CA HIS A 99 -8.61 -2.50 -2.70
C HIS A 99 -8.70 -1.15 -3.38
N LEU A 100 -7.59 -0.43 -3.48
CA LEU A 100 -7.57 0.90 -4.09
C LEU A 100 -6.93 0.96 -5.48
N THR A 101 -6.54 -0.16 -6.08
CA THR A 101 -5.91 -0.16 -7.42
C THR A 101 -6.96 -0.23 -8.54
N GLU A 102 -6.66 0.31 -9.72
CA GLU A 102 -7.54 0.15 -10.91
C GLU A 102 -7.55 -1.27 -11.49
N GLY A 103 -6.56 -2.10 -11.15
CA GLY A 103 -6.32 -3.41 -11.76
C GLY A 103 -6.68 -4.60 -10.86
N ASN A 104 -6.30 -5.79 -11.33
CA ASN A 104 -6.40 -7.02 -10.55
C ASN A 104 -5.21 -7.16 -9.60
N TRP A 105 -5.51 -7.38 -8.31
CA TRP A 105 -4.53 -7.72 -7.28
C TRP A 105 -3.61 -8.90 -7.66
N LEU A 106 -4.12 -9.86 -8.44
CA LEU A 106 -3.42 -11.09 -8.83
C LEU A 106 -2.56 -10.98 -10.10
N GLY A 107 -2.40 -9.78 -10.69
CA GLY A 107 -1.65 -9.56 -11.94
C GLY A 107 -0.79 -8.30 -11.85
N ARG A 108 0.22 -8.35 -10.99
CA ARG A 108 1.07 -7.23 -10.55
C ARG A 108 1.64 -6.42 -11.73
N ARG A 109 1.47 -5.10 -11.63
CA ARG A 109 1.68 -4.00 -12.59
C ARG A 109 0.65 -3.86 -13.72
N LYS A 110 -0.01 -2.69 -13.74
CA LYS A 110 -0.02 -1.87 -14.95
C LYS A 110 1.12 -0.85 -14.78
N VAL A 111 2.25 -1.08 -15.43
CA VAL A 111 3.14 0.04 -15.77
C VAL A 111 2.67 0.54 -17.14
N PRO A 112 2.67 1.86 -17.37
CA PRO A 112 2.21 2.48 -18.62
C PRO A 112 2.69 1.77 -19.88
#